data_AF-A0A177BUX2-F1
#
_entry.id   AF-A0A177BUX2-F1
#
_cell.length_a   1.000
_cell.length_b   1.000
_cell.length_c   1.000
_cell.angle_alpha   90.00
_cell.angle_beta   90.00
_cell.angle_gamma   90.00
#
_symmetry.space_group_name_H-M   'P 1'
#
loop_
_entity.id
_entity.type
_entity.pdbx_description
1 polymer ?
#
loop_
_entity_poly.entity_id
_entity_poly.type
_entity_poly.pdbx_seq_one_letter_code
_entity_poly.pdbx_strand_id
1 'polypeptide(L)'
;MSSSSEHLETAVLSLDSSNQYAHFKKVLDKLRTDPLSITPEDARRLSEQVEVTDRRSASIVSAVESLALVSQDLQQPDAQAGQPHMVHEARHTQHVLVNDLKAAVDSNPNSVTPDLLKATQEIVSKMQQAIGAAHAPQPELEPELQKELARIKPKIEEGTVTKAEADNLHSLEARAHGHTEKGGLTAKAQSIAAKRERALSLSDSTNESIQTYANRSSTSNGQIPSTPASVTVTKEATTHTLAENKQIPHHTRNSSAVEAH
;
A
#
# COMPACT_ATOMS: atom_id res chain seq x y z
N MET A 1 -74.67 -21.95 1.23
CA MET A 1 -73.25 -22.15 0.86
C MET A 1 -72.51 -20.88 1.28
N SER A 2 -71.29 -21.01 1.82
CA SER A 2 -70.43 -19.97 2.44
C SER A 2 -70.47 -19.92 3.97
N SER A 3 -69.79 -20.86 4.64
CA SER A 3 -69.31 -20.73 6.04
C SER A 3 -68.24 -21.79 6.37
N SER A 4 -67.22 -21.96 5.52
CA SER A 4 -66.14 -22.93 5.81
C SER A 4 -64.72 -22.48 5.45
N SER A 5 -64.49 -21.20 5.16
CA SER A 5 -63.17 -20.73 4.70
C SER A 5 -62.33 -19.99 5.75
N GLU A 6 -62.87 -19.63 6.91
CA GLU A 6 -62.18 -18.73 7.87
C GLU A 6 -61.43 -19.44 9.01
N HIS A 7 -61.46 -20.77 9.07
CA HIS A 7 -60.76 -21.54 10.12
C HIS A 7 -59.38 -22.08 9.70
N LEU A 8 -58.98 -21.92 8.43
CA LEU A 8 -57.70 -22.43 7.93
C LEU A 8 -56.57 -21.38 7.92
N GLU A 9 -56.87 -20.08 7.86
CA GLU A 9 -55.82 -19.04 7.87
C GLU A 9 -55.21 -18.80 9.26
N THR A 10 -55.97 -18.99 10.35
CA THR A 10 -55.44 -18.79 11.71
C THR A 10 -54.45 -19.86 12.13
N ALA A 11 -54.56 -21.07 11.56
CA ALA A 11 -53.64 -22.17 11.85
C ALA A 11 -52.28 -21.98 11.14
N VAL A 12 -52.26 -21.44 9.92
CA VAL A 12 -51.02 -21.25 9.14
C VAL A 12 -50.11 -20.19 9.76
N LEU A 13 -50.68 -19.11 10.31
CA LEU A 13 -49.91 -18.07 11.02
C LEU A 13 -49.32 -18.55 12.35
N SER A 14 -49.98 -19.50 13.04
CA SER A 14 -49.52 -20.02 14.34
C SER A 14 -48.37 -21.02 14.24
N LEU A 15 -48.26 -21.76 13.13
CA LEU A 15 -47.13 -22.69 12.91
C LEU A 15 -45.83 -21.95 12.57
N ASP A 16 -45.94 -20.81 11.87
CA ASP A 16 -44.78 -20.03 11.46
C ASP A 16 -44.06 -19.42 12.69
N SER A 17 -44.80 -18.84 13.63
CA SER A 17 -44.22 -18.28 14.87
C SER A 17 -43.50 -19.31 15.74
N SER A 18 -43.96 -20.58 15.75
CA SER A 18 -43.32 -21.66 16.51
C SER A 18 -41.99 -22.09 15.91
N ASN A 19 -41.92 -22.15 14.57
CA ASN A 19 -40.69 -22.49 13.85
C ASN A 19 -39.66 -21.35 13.91
N GLN A 20 -40.12 -20.09 13.86
CA GLN A 20 -39.26 -18.91 14.02
C GLN A 20 -38.62 -18.87 15.41
N TYR A 21 -39.38 -19.11 16.47
CA TYR A 21 -38.85 -19.15 17.83
C TYR A 21 -37.81 -20.27 18.03
N ALA A 22 -38.05 -21.44 17.42
CA ALA A 22 -37.09 -22.55 17.45
C ALA A 22 -35.77 -22.19 16.77
N HIS A 23 -35.82 -21.48 15.64
CA HIS A 23 -34.62 -21.02 14.93
C HIS A 23 -33.86 -19.96 15.74
N PHE A 24 -34.54 -18.95 16.27
CA PHE A 24 -33.95 -17.93 17.14
C PHE A 24 -33.20 -18.55 18.32
N LYS A 25 -33.84 -19.48 19.03
CA LYS A 25 -33.23 -20.19 20.15
C LYS A 25 -32.00 -20.99 19.73
N LYS A 26 -32.04 -21.65 18.57
CA LYS A 26 -30.90 -22.38 18.02
C LYS A 26 -29.71 -21.45 17.74
N VAL A 27 -29.94 -20.26 17.20
CA VAL A 27 -28.87 -19.27 16.96
C VAL A 27 -28.27 -18.77 18.27
N LEU A 28 -29.10 -18.52 19.29
CA LEU A 28 -28.60 -18.14 20.62
C LEU A 28 -27.81 -19.26 21.30
N ASP A 29 -28.25 -20.51 21.17
CA ASP A 29 -27.52 -21.66 21.71
C ASP A 29 -26.15 -21.80 21.00
N LYS A 30 -26.10 -21.67 19.67
CA LYS A 30 -24.84 -21.63 18.91
C LYS A 30 -23.93 -20.50 19.39
N LEU A 31 -24.46 -19.27 19.53
CA LEU A 31 -23.70 -18.12 20.01
C LEU A 31 -23.08 -18.36 21.39
N ARG A 32 -23.74 -19.15 22.24
CA ARG A 32 -23.27 -19.50 23.58
C ARG A 32 -22.26 -20.65 23.59
N THR A 33 -22.43 -21.67 22.75
CA THR A 33 -21.62 -22.90 22.77
C THR A 33 -20.45 -22.86 21.79
N ASP A 34 -20.69 -22.42 20.57
CA ASP A 34 -19.71 -22.36 19.49
C ASP A 34 -20.05 -21.21 18.52
N PRO A 35 -19.57 -19.99 18.81
CA PRO A 35 -19.89 -18.80 18.01
C PRO A 35 -19.39 -18.90 16.56
N LEU A 36 -18.38 -19.71 16.28
CA LEU A 36 -17.82 -19.89 14.93
C LEU A 36 -18.66 -20.82 14.05
N SER A 37 -19.65 -21.51 14.62
CA SER A 37 -20.61 -22.34 13.88
C SER A 37 -21.77 -21.54 13.27
N ILE A 38 -21.81 -20.22 13.50
CA ILE A 38 -22.85 -19.34 12.98
C ILE A 38 -22.57 -19.04 11.51
N THR A 39 -23.56 -19.34 10.67
CA THR A 39 -23.48 -19.13 9.22
C THR A 39 -24.17 -17.83 8.79
N PRO A 40 -23.84 -17.27 7.60
CA PRO A 40 -24.56 -16.12 7.05
C PRO A 40 -26.07 -16.35 6.90
N GLU A 41 -26.48 -17.60 6.65
CA GLU A 41 -27.89 -17.98 6.58
C GLU A 41 -28.57 -17.92 7.95
N ASP A 42 -27.87 -18.28 9.03
CA ASP A 42 -28.38 -18.13 10.40
C ASP A 42 -28.63 -16.65 10.74
N ALA A 43 -27.70 -15.76 10.34
CA ALA A 43 -27.79 -14.31 10.56
C ALA A 43 -28.93 -13.67 9.75
N ARG A 44 -29.07 -14.05 8.48
CA ARG A 44 -30.17 -13.59 7.62
C ARG A 44 -31.54 -13.99 8.16
N ARG A 45 -31.69 -15.23 8.59
CA ARG A 45 -32.94 -15.70 9.20
C ARG A 45 -33.22 -15.00 10.53
N LEU A 46 -32.19 -14.61 11.27
CA LEU A 46 -32.33 -13.85 12.50
C LEU A 46 -32.86 -12.43 12.22
N SER A 47 -32.33 -11.75 11.21
CA SER A 47 -32.76 -10.39 10.86
C SER A 47 -34.16 -10.35 10.23
N GLU A 48 -34.57 -11.40 9.52
CA GLU A 48 -35.94 -11.54 9.00
C GLU A 48 -36.98 -11.80 10.11
N GLN A 49 -36.58 -12.39 11.25
CA GLN A 49 -37.49 -12.80 12.33
C GLN A 49 -37.56 -11.82 13.49
N VAL A 50 -36.49 -11.07 13.75
CA VAL A 50 -36.43 -10.11 14.85
C VAL A 50 -36.79 -8.74 14.32
N GLU A 51 -38.01 -8.28 14.62
CA GLU A 51 -38.38 -6.89 14.39
C GLU A 51 -37.52 -6.02 15.33
N VAL A 52 -36.59 -5.27 14.72
CA VAL A 52 -35.62 -4.42 15.43
C VAL A 52 -36.36 -3.21 16.02
N THR A 53 -37.01 -3.44 17.15
CA THR A 53 -37.82 -2.43 17.86
C THR A 53 -37.00 -1.68 18.90
N ASP A 54 -35.90 -2.27 19.37
CA ASP A 54 -35.08 -1.74 20.44
C ASP A 54 -33.58 -1.76 20.09
N ARG A 55 -32.81 -0.87 20.72
CA ARG A 55 -31.37 -0.75 20.47
C ARG A 55 -30.60 -2.04 20.78
N ARG A 56 -31.09 -2.85 21.72
CA ARG A 56 -30.42 -4.09 22.12
C ARG A 56 -30.64 -5.19 21.09
N SER A 57 -31.86 -5.36 20.55
CA SER A 57 -32.08 -6.29 19.44
C SER A 57 -31.29 -5.90 18.19
N ALA A 58 -31.23 -4.61 17.85
CA ALA A 58 -30.40 -4.10 16.75
C ALA A 58 -28.93 -4.50 16.90
N SER A 59 -28.39 -4.33 18.11
CA SER A 59 -27.01 -4.67 18.43
C SER A 59 -26.74 -6.18 18.34
N ILE A 60 -27.69 -7.01 18.73
CA ILE A 60 -27.54 -8.48 18.66
C ILE A 60 -27.55 -8.94 17.21
N VAL A 61 -28.48 -8.45 16.38
CA VAL A 61 -28.55 -8.79 14.95
C VAL A 61 -27.26 -8.39 14.24
N SER A 62 -26.79 -7.15 14.46
CA SER A 62 -25.55 -6.64 13.86
C SER A 62 -24.30 -7.43 14.30
N ALA A 63 -24.23 -7.82 15.58
CA ALA A 63 -23.12 -8.65 16.08
C ALA A 63 -23.14 -10.06 15.46
N VAL A 64 -24.31 -10.66 15.32
CA VAL A 64 -24.47 -11.99 14.69
C VAL A 64 -24.12 -11.94 13.19
N GLU A 65 -24.52 -10.89 12.48
CA GLU A 65 -24.14 -10.67 11.08
C GLU A 65 -22.62 -10.51 10.92
N SER A 66 -22.00 -9.68 11.77
CA SER A 66 -20.55 -9.46 11.76
C SER A 66 -19.78 -10.74 12.06
N LEU A 67 -20.26 -11.53 13.02
CA LEU A 67 -19.66 -12.81 13.39
C LEU A 67 -19.81 -13.87 12.28
N ALA A 68 -20.95 -13.90 11.58
CA ALA A 68 -21.17 -14.81 10.47
C ALA A 68 -20.21 -14.55 9.30
N LEU A 69 -19.92 -13.28 8.99
CA LEU A 69 -18.94 -12.89 7.97
C LEU A 69 -17.52 -13.35 8.36
N VAL A 70 -17.10 -13.07 9.60
CA VAL A 70 -15.79 -13.49 10.09
C VAL A 70 -15.65 -15.01 10.12
N SER A 71 -16.71 -15.73 10.47
CA SER A 71 -16.71 -17.20 10.50
C SER A 71 -16.56 -17.78 9.09
N GLN A 72 -17.17 -17.16 8.07
CA GLN A 72 -17.03 -17.56 6.68
C GLN A 72 -15.58 -17.37 6.16
N ASP A 73 -14.94 -16.25 6.53
CA ASP A 73 -13.55 -15.97 6.17
C ASP A 73 -12.56 -16.96 6.82
N LEU A 74 -12.81 -17.35 8.07
CA LEU A 74 -11.98 -18.32 8.78
C LEU A 74 -12.20 -19.76 8.30
N GLN A 75 -13.39 -20.08 7.79
CA GLN A 75 -13.74 -21.41 7.25
C GLN A 75 -13.36 -21.60 5.78
N GLN A 76 -12.73 -20.63 5.12
CA GLN A 76 -12.05 -20.83 3.84
C GLN A 76 -10.53 -21.03 4.06
N PRO A 77 -10.07 -22.23 4.44
CA PRO A 77 -8.67 -22.57 4.28
C PRO A 77 -8.45 -22.89 2.80
N ASP A 78 -7.73 -22.00 2.11
CA ASP A 78 -7.07 -22.28 0.82
C ASP A 78 -7.96 -22.82 -0.31
N ALA A 79 -8.60 -21.92 -1.05
CA ALA A 79 -8.87 -22.17 -2.46
C ALA A 79 -8.34 -21.01 -3.31
N GLN A 80 -7.27 -21.31 -4.06
CA GLN A 80 -6.76 -20.59 -5.23
C GLN A 80 -5.80 -19.43 -4.94
N ALA A 81 -4.54 -19.81 -4.72
CA ALA A 81 -3.39 -19.03 -5.15
C ALA A 81 -3.52 -18.67 -6.64
N GLY A 82 -3.83 -17.42 -6.95
CA GLY A 82 -3.82 -16.95 -8.35
C GLY A 82 -4.59 -15.68 -8.68
N GLN A 83 -5.42 -15.12 -7.78
CA GLN A 83 -6.12 -13.87 -8.07
C GLN A 83 -5.82 -12.77 -7.05
N PRO A 84 -5.43 -11.56 -7.48
CA PRO A 84 -5.34 -10.39 -6.62
C PRO A 84 -6.75 -9.84 -6.42
N HIS A 85 -7.55 -10.48 -5.57
CA HIS A 85 -8.82 -9.94 -5.14
C HIS A 85 -8.82 -9.76 -3.61
N MET A 86 -8.90 -8.48 -3.22
CA MET A 86 -9.35 -7.98 -1.92
C MET A 86 -8.44 -8.11 -0.68
N VAL A 87 -7.16 -7.72 -0.80
CA VAL A 87 -6.35 -7.33 0.39
C VAL A 87 -6.94 -6.11 1.11
N HIS A 88 -7.85 -5.35 0.46
CA HIS A 88 -8.52 -4.21 1.06
C HIS A 88 -9.64 -4.62 2.03
N GLU A 89 -10.40 -5.66 1.75
CA GLU A 89 -11.56 -6.05 2.56
C GLU A 89 -11.15 -6.54 3.95
N ALA A 90 -10.16 -7.44 4.04
CA ALA A 90 -9.59 -7.89 5.30
C ALA A 90 -9.02 -6.74 6.16
N ARG A 91 -8.43 -5.71 5.52
CA ARG A 91 -7.91 -4.52 6.22
C ARG A 91 -9.02 -3.62 6.74
N HIS A 92 -10.12 -3.48 5.99
CA HIS A 92 -11.29 -2.73 6.43
C HIS A 92 -11.97 -3.44 7.61
N THR A 93 -12.16 -4.75 7.54
CA THR A 93 -12.72 -5.56 8.64
C THR A 93 -11.86 -5.47 9.89
N GLN A 94 -10.52 -5.55 9.77
CA GLN A 94 -9.62 -5.38 10.91
C GLN A 94 -9.75 -3.99 11.54
N HIS A 95 -9.85 -2.93 10.75
CA HIS A 95 -9.97 -1.57 11.26
C HIS A 95 -11.32 -1.34 11.97
N VAL A 96 -12.40 -1.96 11.48
CA VAL A 96 -13.73 -1.92 12.13
C VAL A 96 -13.68 -2.62 13.48
N LEU A 97 -13.12 -3.83 13.55
CA LEU A 97 -12.99 -4.58 14.81
C LEU A 97 -12.15 -3.84 15.86
N VAL A 98 -11.07 -3.18 15.44
CA VAL A 98 -10.23 -2.39 16.36
C VAL A 98 -11.00 -1.18 16.90
N ASN A 99 -11.80 -0.52 16.07
CA ASN A 99 -12.63 0.61 16.50
C ASN A 99 -13.74 0.17 17.47
N ASP A 100 -14.38 -0.96 17.20
CA ASP A 100 -15.42 -1.52 18.07
C ASP A 100 -14.84 -1.97 19.42
N LEU A 101 -13.68 -2.63 19.40
CA LEU A 101 -12.96 -2.99 20.61
C LEU A 101 -12.60 -1.75 21.43
N LYS A 102 -12.12 -0.69 20.77
CA LYS A 102 -11.84 0.59 21.41
C LYS A 102 -13.11 1.18 22.05
N ALA A 103 -14.22 1.23 21.33
CA ALA A 103 -15.48 1.76 21.83
C ALA A 103 -16.03 0.94 23.02
N ALA A 104 -15.85 -0.38 23.00
CA ALA A 104 -16.23 -1.27 24.09
C ALA A 104 -15.38 -1.03 25.35
N VAL A 105 -14.06 -0.87 25.20
CA VAL A 105 -13.14 -0.55 26.30
C VAL A 105 -13.45 0.82 26.90
N ASP A 106 -13.71 1.83 26.07
CA ASP A 106 -14.07 3.18 26.51
C ASP A 106 -15.40 3.18 27.29
N SER A 107 -16.36 2.35 26.88
CA SER A 107 -17.68 2.24 27.51
C SER A 107 -17.67 1.44 28.82
N ASN A 108 -16.72 0.52 28.98
CA ASN A 108 -16.61 -0.32 30.17
C ASN A 108 -15.16 -0.62 30.55
N PRO A 109 -14.42 0.35 31.13
CA PRO A 109 -13.01 0.19 31.45
C PRO A 109 -12.74 -0.89 32.50
N ASN A 110 -13.71 -1.17 33.37
CA ASN A 110 -13.59 -2.20 34.42
C ASN A 110 -13.64 -3.63 33.87
N SER A 111 -14.02 -3.81 32.61
CA SER A 111 -14.00 -5.12 31.94
C SER A 111 -12.61 -5.51 31.44
N VAL A 112 -11.64 -4.58 31.46
CA VAL A 112 -10.26 -4.86 31.06
C VAL A 112 -9.53 -5.54 32.21
N THR A 113 -9.31 -6.85 32.08
CA THR A 113 -8.50 -7.63 33.02
C THR A 113 -7.01 -7.51 32.68
N PRO A 114 -6.10 -7.70 33.65
CA PRO A 114 -4.66 -7.74 33.39
C PRO A 114 -4.25 -8.81 32.36
N ASP A 115 -4.94 -9.94 32.34
CA ASP A 115 -4.69 -11.03 31.39
C ASP A 115 -5.05 -10.61 29.95
N LEU A 116 -6.16 -9.89 29.77
CA LEU A 116 -6.56 -9.35 28.47
C LEU A 116 -5.55 -8.31 27.97
N LEU A 117 -5.05 -7.45 28.86
CA LEU A 117 -4.02 -6.48 28.52
C LEU A 117 -2.73 -7.17 28.07
N LYS A 118 -2.30 -8.21 28.80
CA LYS A 118 -1.11 -9.00 28.45
C LYS A 118 -1.27 -9.70 27.10
N ALA A 119 -2.42 -10.34 26.86
CA ALA A 119 -2.71 -10.98 25.58
C ALA A 119 -2.69 -9.96 24.42
N THR A 120 -3.27 -8.78 24.62
CA THR A 120 -3.27 -7.69 23.63
C THR A 120 -1.84 -7.21 23.34
N GLN A 121 -1.01 -7.05 24.39
CA GLN A 121 0.39 -6.66 24.24
C GLN A 121 1.22 -7.71 23.50
N GLU A 122 0.98 -9.00 23.75
CA GLU A 122 1.62 -10.10 23.00
C GLU A 122 1.25 -10.07 21.51
N ILE A 123 -0.04 -9.83 21.19
CA ILE A 123 -0.50 -9.68 19.80
C ILE A 123 0.18 -8.50 19.12
N VAL A 124 0.16 -7.31 19.76
CA VAL A 124 0.81 -6.11 19.22
C VAL A 124 2.32 -6.34 19.02
N SER A 125 2.98 -7.03 19.95
CA SER A 125 4.40 -7.36 19.83
C SER A 125 4.67 -8.28 18.63
N LYS A 126 3.85 -9.31 18.42
CA LYS A 126 3.93 -10.18 17.23
C LYS A 126 3.65 -9.42 15.94
N MET A 127 2.68 -8.50 15.94
CA MET A 127 2.39 -7.65 14.79
C MET A 127 3.57 -6.72 14.47
N GLN A 128 4.14 -6.06 15.49
CA GLN A 128 5.33 -5.22 15.34
C GLN A 128 6.52 -6.03 14.84
N GLN A 129 6.70 -7.25 15.34
CA GLN A 129 7.74 -8.16 14.87
C GLN A 129 7.51 -8.59 13.42
N ALA A 130 6.27 -8.88 13.01
CA ALA A 130 5.96 -9.24 11.62
C ALA A 130 6.19 -8.07 10.67
N ILE A 131 5.81 -6.85 11.08
CA ILE A 131 6.10 -5.61 10.34
C ILE A 131 7.62 -5.40 10.28
N GLY A 132 8.32 -5.58 11.39
CA GLY A 132 9.77 -5.44 11.48
C GLY A 132 10.53 -6.51 10.68
N ALA A 133 10.04 -7.75 10.62
CA ALA A 133 10.64 -8.85 9.87
C ALA A 133 10.48 -8.66 8.35
N ALA A 134 9.38 -8.04 7.90
CA ALA A 134 9.22 -7.64 6.50
C ALA A 134 10.20 -6.52 6.08
N HIS A 135 10.75 -5.79 7.05
CA HIS A 135 11.70 -4.68 6.86
C HIS A 135 13.08 -4.94 7.47
N ALA A 136 13.35 -6.16 7.94
CA ALA A 136 14.63 -6.53 8.48
C ALA A 136 15.67 -6.60 7.34
N PRO A 137 16.92 -6.15 7.57
CA PRO A 137 18.00 -6.32 6.60
C PRO A 137 18.06 -7.78 6.14
N GLN A 138 17.93 -7.99 4.82
CA GLN A 138 18.01 -9.30 4.21
C GLN A 138 19.42 -9.50 3.63
N PRO A 139 20.37 -10.06 4.39
CA PRO A 139 21.75 -10.24 3.92
C PRO A 139 21.83 -11.17 2.70
N GLU A 140 20.81 -11.98 2.47
CA GLU A 140 20.68 -12.85 1.29
C GLU A 140 20.53 -12.06 -0.02
N LEU A 141 20.15 -10.78 0.03
CA LEU A 141 20.06 -9.90 -1.15
C LEU A 141 21.38 -9.18 -1.46
N GLU A 142 22.39 -9.27 -0.60
CA GLU A 142 23.72 -8.71 -0.81
C GLU A 142 24.40 -9.15 -2.12
N PRO A 143 24.39 -10.44 -2.53
CA PRO A 143 24.97 -10.84 -3.81
C PRO A 143 24.24 -10.21 -5.02
N GLU A 144 22.92 -10.01 -4.92
CA GLU A 144 22.15 -9.35 -5.97
C GLU A 144 22.45 -7.85 -6.01
N LEU A 145 22.54 -7.20 -4.85
CA LEU A 145 22.99 -5.80 -4.73
C LEU A 145 24.38 -5.60 -5.33
N GLN A 146 25.34 -6.48 -5.01
CA GLN A 146 26.70 -6.38 -5.53
C GLN A 146 26.77 -6.57 -7.04
N LYS A 147 25.96 -7.49 -7.60
CA LYS A 147 25.84 -7.68 -9.05
C LYS A 147 25.26 -6.44 -9.73
N GLU A 148 24.23 -5.84 -9.14
CA GLU A 148 23.60 -4.63 -9.67
C GLU A 148 24.53 -3.41 -9.57
N LEU A 149 25.27 -3.27 -8.46
CA LEU A 149 26.32 -2.27 -8.30
C LEU A 149 27.40 -2.39 -9.38
N ALA A 150 27.87 -3.61 -9.66
CA ALA A 150 28.86 -3.84 -10.71
C ALA A 150 28.34 -3.45 -12.10
N ARG A 151 27.03 -3.70 -12.37
CA ARG A 151 26.37 -3.32 -13.63
C ARG A 151 26.19 -1.81 -13.79
N ILE A 152 25.83 -1.11 -12.70
CA ILE A 152 25.51 0.33 -12.72
C ILE A 152 26.76 1.21 -12.56
N LYS A 153 27.84 0.71 -11.95
CA LYS A 153 29.09 1.45 -11.74
C LYS A 153 29.63 2.17 -12.99
N PRO A 154 29.81 1.54 -14.16
CA PRO A 154 30.27 2.25 -15.37
C PRO A 154 29.27 3.33 -15.82
N LYS A 155 27.96 3.11 -15.66
CA LYS A 155 26.93 4.11 -16.01
C LYS A 155 26.93 5.32 -15.08
N ILE A 156 27.30 5.13 -13.81
CA ILE A 156 27.50 6.23 -12.86
C ILE A 156 28.68 7.10 -13.30
N GLU A 157 29.79 6.48 -13.71
CA GLU A 157 30.98 7.20 -14.18
C GLU A 157 30.71 7.97 -15.48
N GLU A 158 29.93 7.39 -16.40
CA GLU A 158 29.49 8.02 -17.64
C GLU A 158 28.36 9.05 -17.45
N GLY A 159 27.69 9.05 -16.29
CA GLY A 159 26.52 9.89 -16.04
C GLY A 159 25.26 9.47 -16.81
N THR A 160 25.20 8.21 -17.27
CA THR A 160 24.13 7.69 -18.14
C THR A 160 23.03 6.94 -17.40
N VAL A 161 23.08 6.89 -16.06
CA VAL A 161 22.10 6.20 -15.20
C VAL A 161 20.67 6.68 -15.45
N THR A 162 19.75 5.73 -15.56
CA THR A 162 18.30 6.01 -15.67
C THR A 162 17.61 5.99 -14.30
N LYS A 163 16.44 6.63 -14.19
CA LYS A 163 15.63 6.68 -12.96
C LYS A 163 15.27 5.28 -12.44
N ALA A 164 14.80 4.41 -13.35
CA ALA A 164 14.45 3.03 -13.00
C ALA A 164 15.63 2.23 -12.43
N GLU A 165 16.84 2.44 -12.96
CA GLU A 165 18.05 1.79 -12.44
C GLU A 165 18.44 2.33 -11.06
N ALA A 166 18.33 3.65 -10.85
CA ALA A 166 18.59 4.25 -9.54
C ALA A 166 17.57 3.81 -8.48
N ASP A 167 16.29 3.70 -8.83
CA ASP A 167 15.21 3.27 -7.94
C ASP A 167 15.32 1.77 -7.61
N ASN A 168 15.70 0.94 -8.59
CA ASN A 168 15.97 -0.48 -8.37
C ASN A 168 17.13 -0.68 -7.40
N LEU A 169 18.24 0.02 -7.63
CA LEU A 169 19.42 -0.05 -6.78
C LEU A 169 19.12 0.42 -5.34
N HIS A 170 18.34 1.49 -5.19
CA HIS A 170 17.89 1.97 -3.89
C HIS A 170 16.99 0.98 -3.16
N SER A 171 16.07 0.34 -3.89
CA SER A 171 15.19 -0.68 -3.33
C SER A 171 15.97 -1.91 -2.84
N LEU A 172 16.98 -2.35 -3.60
CA LEU A 172 17.85 -3.46 -3.21
C LEU A 172 18.69 -3.13 -1.98
N GLU A 173 19.33 -1.96 -1.95
CA GLU A 173 20.14 -1.52 -0.81
C GLU A 173 19.28 -1.32 0.45
N ALA A 174 18.10 -0.71 0.32
CA ALA A 174 17.18 -0.54 1.43
C ALA A 174 16.69 -1.88 2.01
N ARG A 175 16.53 -2.92 1.19
CA ARG A 175 16.18 -4.26 1.67
C ARG A 175 17.36 -5.03 2.24
N ALA A 176 18.55 -4.88 1.66
CA ALA A 176 19.75 -5.56 2.11
C ALA A 176 20.29 -4.97 3.43
N HIS A 177 20.30 -3.63 3.57
CA HIS A 177 20.93 -2.90 4.67
C HIS A 177 19.95 -2.17 5.58
N GLY A 178 18.68 -2.00 5.17
CA GLY A 178 17.70 -1.19 5.91
C GLY A 178 17.88 0.32 5.74
N HIS A 179 18.95 0.78 5.08
CA HIS A 179 19.24 2.18 4.81
C HIS A 179 20.13 2.36 3.58
N THR A 180 20.12 3.55 2.97
CA THR A 180 21.08 3.93 1.93
C THR A 180 22.24 4.73 2.52
N GLU A 181 23.47 4.37 2.18
CA GLU A 181 24.65 5.11 2.62
C GLU A 181 24.71 6.50 2.00
N LYS A 182 24.87 7.54 2.83
CA LYS A 182 25.01 8.92 2.35
C LYS A 182 26.30 9.08 1.54
N GLY A 183 26.15 9.35 0.24
CA GLY A 183 27.29 9.48 -0.68
C GLY A 183 27.79 8.15 -1.27
N GLY A 184 27.11 7.04 -0.94
CA GLY A 184 27.30 5.74 -1.57
C GLY A 184 26.93 5.73 -3.06
N LEU A 185 27.16 4.60 -3.72
CA LEU A 185 26.90 4.44 -5.16
C LEU A 185 25.43 4.66 -5.51
N THR A 186 24.50 4.20 -4.66
CA THR A 186 23.06 4.45 -4.82
C THR A 186 22.72 5.94 -4.77
N ALA A 187 23.24 6.67 -3.78
CA ALA A 187 23.01 8.11 -3.66
C ALA A 187 23.56 8.87 -4.88
N LYS A 188 24.71 8.44 -5.41
CA LYS A 188 25.29 8.98 -6.66
C LYS A 188 24.41 8.66 -7.87
N ALA A 189 23.92 7.43 -7.99
CA ALA A 189 23.01 6.99 -9.05
C ALA A 189 21.73 7.83 -9.08
N GLN A 190 21.09 8.04 -7.91
CA GLN A 190 19.90 8.88 -7.78
C GLN A 190 20.17 10.34 -8.17
N SER A 191 21.30 10.91 -7.75
CA SER A 191 21.68 12.28 -8.10
C SER A 191 21.87 12.46 -9.60
N ILE A 192 22.54 11.51 -10.25
CA ILE A 192 22.77 11.53 -11.71
C ILE A 192 21.44 11.38 -12.46
N ALA A 193 20.60 10.42 -12.07
CA ALA A 193 19.29 10.21 -12.67
C ALA A 193 18.42 11.48 -12.55
N ALA A 194 18.37 12.10 -11.37
CA ALA A 194 17.63 13.34 -11.14
C ALA A 194 18.19 14.52 -11.96
N LYS A 195 19.52 14.64 -12.07
CA LYS A 195 20.15 15.67 -12.91
C LYS A 195 19.80 15.48 -14.38
N ARG A 196 19.77 14.24 -14.86
CA ARG A 196 19.41 13.91 -16.25
C ARG A 196 17.92 14.15 -16.53
N GLU A 197 17.03 13.78 -15.62
CA GLU A 197 15.60 14.04 -15.72
C GLU A 197 15.34 15.55 -15.88
N ARG A 198 15.99 16.39 -15.06
CA ARG A 198 15.93 17.85 -15.19
C ARG A 198 16.45 18.35 -16.54
N ALA A 199 17.56 17.82 -17.03
CA ALA A 199 18.11 18.23 -18.31
C ALA A 199 17.16 17.90 -19.48
N LEU A 200 16.54 16.72 -19.45
CA LEU A 200 15.56 16.30 -20.45
C LEU A 200 14.29 17.16 -20.42
N SER A 201 13.80 17.51 -19.21
CA SER A 201 12.65 18.42 -19.06
C SER A 201 12.94 19.84 -19.56
N LEU A 202 14.19 20.31 -19.50
CA LEU A 202 14.56 21.64 -19.99
C LEU A 202 14.73 21.67 -21.52
N SER A 203 15.17 20.56 -22.15
CA SER A 203 15.34 20.49 -23.60
C SER A 203 14.04 20.44 -24.41
N ASP A 204 12.91 20.11 -23.78
CA ASP A 204 11.60 20.05 -24.47
C ASP A 204 10.91 21.43 -24.59
N SER A 205 11.41 22.43 -23.85
CA SER A 205 10.78 23.77 -23.77
C SER A 205 11.28 24.78 -24.81
N THR A 206 12.11 24.36 -25.77
CA THR A 206 12.73 25.28 -26.76
C THR A 206 12.12 25.25 -28.16
N ASN A 207 11.01 24.53 -28.41
CA ASN A 207 10.45 24.43 -29.76
C ASN A 207 8.95 24.77 -29.93
N GLU A 208 8.24 25.24 -28.91
CA GLU A 208 6.80 25.60 -29.02
C GLU A 208 6.47 27.10 -28.80
N SER A 209 7.46 28.00 -28.81
CA SER A 209 7.22 29.45 -28.56
C SER A 209 7.63 30.39 -29.70
N ILE A 210 7.54 29.95 -30.96
CA ILE A 210 7.54 30.87 -32.12
C ILE A 210 6.37 30.53 -33.04
N GLN A 211 5.13 30.76 -32.58
CA GLN A 211 3.98 31.04 -33.46
C GLN A 211 2.77 31.54 -32.63
N THR A 212 2.91 32.70 -31.99
CA THR A 212 1.74 33.42 -31.43
C THR A 212 2.01 34.92 -31.30
N TYR A 213 2.55 35.53 -32.36
CA TYR A 213 2.60 37.00 -32.48
C TYR A 213 2.00 37.44 -33.82
N ALA A 214 0.70 37.22 -34.01
CA ALA A 214 -0.04 37.82 -35.12
C ALA A 214 -1.55 37.82 -34.86
N ASN A 215 -2.00 38.45 -33.76
CA ASN A 215 -3.28 39.17 -33.69
C ASN A 215 -3.59 39.56 -32.25
N ARG A 216 -3.40 40.83 -31.91
CA ARG A 216 -4.37 41.65 -31.15
C ARG A 216 -3.79 43.05 -30.97
N SER A 217 -4.07 43.88 -31.96
CA SER A 217 -4.08 45.33 -31.84
C SER A 217 -5.44 45.76 -31.29
N SER A 218 -5.46 46.92 -30.61
CA SER A 218 -6.58 47.67 -29.97
C SER A 218 -6.95 47.19 -28.55
N THR A 219 -6.89 48.01 -27.48
CA THR A 219 -7.19 49.45 -27.38
C THR A 219 -6.56 50.08 -26.11
N SER A 220 -6.09 51.34 -26.22
CA SER A 220 -5.98 52.48 -25.24
C SER A 220 -5.85 52.19 -23.72
N ASN A 221 -4.98 52.79 -22.90
CA ASN A 221 -4.49 54.17 -22.70
C ASN A 221 -3.26 54.01 -21.77
N GLY A 222 -2.12 54.69 -21.89
CA GLY A 222 -1.92 56.14 -21.87
C GLY A 222 -1.18 56.52 -20.57
N GLN A 223 0.17 56.55 -20.58
CA GLN A 223 1.04 57.49 -19.84
C GLN A 223 2.52 57.20 -20.20
N ILE A 224 3.25 58.22 -20.65
CA ILE A 224 4.69 58.23 -21.05
C ILE A 224 5.50 58.94 -19.93
N PRO A 225 6.83 59.21 -20.02
CA PRO A 225 8.03 58.42 -20.38
C PRO A 225 9.11 58.43 -19.27
N SER A 226 10.13 57.57 -19.35
CA SER A 226 11.53 57.89 -18.92
C SER A 226 12.51 56.94 -19.60
N THR A 227 13.42 57.48 -20.40
CA THR A 227 14.53 56.77 -21.09
C THR A 227 15.82 56.84 -20.22
N PRO A 228 17.02 56.51 -20.72
CA PRO A 228 17.59 55.16 -20.75
C PRO A 228 18.96 55.08 -20.03
N ALA A 229 19.41 53.89 -19.64
CA ALA A 229 20.81 53.68 -19.30
C ALA A 229 21.33 52.37 -19.90
N SER A 230 22.13 52.53 -20.95
CA SER A 230 23.02 51.52 -21.50
C SER A 230 23.99 51.01 -20.43
N VAL A 231 24.18 49.69 -20.35
CA VAL A 231 25.50 49.12 -20.05
C VAL A 231 25.72 47.91 -20.95
N THR A 232 26.47 48.16 -22.01
CA THR A 232 27.20 47.17 -22.80
C THR A 232 28.29 46.55 -21.93
N VAL A 233 28.32 45.22 -21.79
CA VAL A 233 29.56 44.50 -21.47
C VAL A 233 29.75 43.40 -22.51
N THR A 234 30.47 43.78 -23.56
CA THR A 234 31.31 42.90 -24.35
C THR A 234 32.45 42.36 -23.49
N LYS A 235 32.62 41.03 -23.44
CA LYS A 235 33.96 40.43 -23.34
C LYS A 235 34.06 39.23 -24.26
N GLU A 236 35.07 39.35 -25.11
CA GLU A 236 35.46 38.47 -26.19
C GLU A 236 36.27 37.26 -25.67
N ALA A 237 36.23 36.21 -26.49
CA ALA A 237 37.31 35.29 -26.86
C ALA A 237 38.36 34.86 -25.81
N THR A 238 38.52 33.54 -25.66
CA THR A 238 39.86 32.91 -25.71
C THR A 238 39.71 31.46 -26.17
N THR A 239 40.15 31.20 -27.40
CA THR A 239 40.61 29.90 -27.88
C THR A 239 41.92 29.52 -27.19
N HIS A 240 42.07 28.30 -26.71
CA HIS A 240 43.38 27.66 -26.62
C HIS A 240 43.32 26.15 -26.85
N THR A 241 44.37 25.72 -27.52
CA THR A 241 44.57 24.54 -28.36
C THR A 241 45.43 23.49 -27.64
N LEU A 242 45.59 22.31 -28.27
CA LEU A 242 46.55 21.22 -28.02
C LEU A 242 46.29 20.36 -26.78
N ALA A 243 46.60 19.06 -26.72
CA ALA A 243 46.93 18.01 -27.68
C ALA A 243 47.13 16.73 -26.83
N GLU A 244 46.83 15.59 -27.44
CA GLU A 244 47.69 14.41 -27.44
C GLU A 244 48.19 13.85 -26.08
N ASN A 245 47.65 12.68 -25.68
CA ASN A 245 48.56 11.58 -25.36
C ASN A 245 47.87 10.22 -25.57
N LYS A 246 48.26 9.53 -26.63
CA LYS A 246 47.80 8.20 -27.00
C LYS A 246 48.98 7.26 -26.79
N GLN A 247 49.04 6.59 -25.64
CA GLN A 247 50.01 5.53 -25.37
C GLN A 247 49.31 4.31 -24.74
N ILE A 248 49.00 3.34 -25.61
CA ILE A 248 49.02 1.89 -25.31
C ILE A 248 50.47 1.45 -25.66
N PRO A 249 51.01 0.22 -25.42
CA PRO A 249 50.43 -0.99 -24.79
C PRO A 249 51.41 -1.86 -23.95
N HIS A 250 50.87 -2.98 -23.48
CA HIS A 250 51.46 -4.34 -23.41
C HIS A 250 51.79 -5.00 -22.06
N HIS A 251 51.43 -6.30 -22.08
CA HIS A 251 51.95 -7.46 -21.39
C HIS A 251 51.34 -7.86 -20.04
N THR A 252 51.13 -9.14 -19.68
CA THR A 252 51.02 -10.47 -20.35
C THR A 252 51.08 -11.49 -19.20
N ARG A 253 50.31 -12.60 -19.29
CA ARG A 253 50.48 -13.88 -18.55
C ARG A 253 50.25 -13.83 -17.02
N ASN A 254 49.85 -14.88 -16.31
CA ASN A 254 49.81 -16.34 -16.53
C ASN A 254 48.78 -16.93 -15.52
N SER A 255 48.07 -18.02 -15.83
CA SER A 255 48.30 -19.40 -15.33
C SER A 255 48.48 -19.48 -13.78
N SER A 256 47.84 -20.34 -12.99
CA SER A 256 47.47 -21.73 -13.18
C SER A 256 46.65 -22.26 -11.98
N ALA A 257 45.88 -23.31 -12.25
CA ALA A 257 45.39 -24.42 -11.41
C ALA A 257 46.11 -24.74 -10.09
N VAL A 258 45.34 -25.30 -9.13
CA VAL A 258 45.57 -26.49 -8.24
C VAL A 258 44.23 -26.70 -7.48
N GLU A 259 43.39 -27.73 -7.64
CA GLU A 259 43.50 -29.20 -7.51
C GLU A 259 43.60 -29.74 -6.06
N ALA A 260 42.59 -30.54 -5.69
CA ALA A 260 42.55 -31.63 -4.68
C ALA A 260 43.09 -31.43 -3.25
N HIS A 261 42.20 -31.59 -2.26
CA HIS A 261 42.12 -32.82 -1.44
C HIS A 261 40.83 -32.87 -0.60
#